data_AF-A0A285JG49-F1
#
_entry.id   AF-A0A285JG49-F1
#
_cell.length_a   1.000
_cell.length_b   1.000
_cell.length_c   1.000
_cell.angle_alpha   90.00
_cell.angle_beta   90.00
_cell.angle_gamma   90.00
#
_symmetry.space_group_name_H-M   'P 1'
#
loop_
_entity.id
_entity.type
_entity.pdbx_description
1 polymer ?
#
loop_
_entity_poly.entity_id
_entity_poly.type
_entity_poly.pdbx_seq_one_letter_code
_entity_poly.pdbx_strand_id
1 'polypeptide(L)' 'MKPDARCPVRPGEPCTLCQMGATGPQDCPLVYLVMTDDELRAGVHAAALRARARRGKESAP' A
#
# COMPACT_ATOMS: atom_id res chain seq x y z
N MET A 1 3.03 -10.83 -17.49
CA MET A 1 3.20 -10.06 -16.24
C MET A 1 1.81 -9.73 -15.72
N LYS A 2 1.38 -10.27 -14.57
CA LYS A 2 0.20 -9.68 -13.89
C LYS A 2 0.60 -8.25 -13.49
N PRO A 3 -0.32 -7.27 -13.42
CA PRO A 3 0.01 -5.95 -12.87
C PRO A 3 0.71 -6.17 -11.53
N ASP A 4 1.92 -5.62 -11.34
CA ASP A 4 2.68 -5.80 -10.11
C ASP A 4 1.75 -5.50 -8.93
N ALA A 5 1.47 -6.53 -8.12
CA ALA A 5 0.56 -6.40 -7.00
C ALA A 5 1.09 -5.26 -6.12
N ARG A 6 0.30 -4.21 -5.92
CA ARG A 6 0.75 -3.04 -5.14
C ARG A 6 0.73 -3.37 -3.66
N CYS A 7 1.67 -2.79 -2.90
CA CYS A 7 1.66 -2.91 -1.45
C CYS A 7 0.54 -2.03 -0.86
N PRO A 8 -0.46 -2.60 -0.15
CA PRO A 8 -1.54 -1.81 0.44
C PRO A 8 -1.03 -0.79 1.47
N VAL A 9 0.00 -1.16 2.22
CA VAL A 9 0.59 -0.35 3.29
C VAL A 9 1.55 0.73 2.76
N ARG A 10 2.07 0.59 1.54
CA ARG A 10 2.95 1.57 0.88
C ARG A 10 2.30 2.08 -0.42
N PRO A 11 1.34 3.03 -0.32
CA PRO A 11 0.60 3.51 -1.48
C PRO A 11 1.52 4.02 -2.59
N GLY A 12 1.37 3.45 -3.79
CA GLY A 12 2.14 3.83 -4.97
C GLY A 12 3.32 2.91 -5.28
N GLU A 13 3.75 2.09 -4.32
CA GLU A 13 4.85 1.15 -4.50
C GLU A 13 4.36 -0.25 -4.89
N PRO A 14 5.08 -0.97 -5.78
CA PRO A 14 4.85 -2.39 -6.01
C PRO A 14 5.19 -3.19 -4.75
N CYS A 15 4.65 -4.39 -4.63
CA CYS A 15 5.11 -5.35 -3.64
C CYS A 15 6.55 -5.75 -3.96
N THR A 16 7.45 -5.61 -2.99
CA THR A 16 8.87 -5.95 -3.15
C THR A 16 9.24 -7.31 -2.54
N LEU A 17 8.25 -8.10 -2.11
CA LEU A 17 8.44 -9.39 -1.45
C LEU A 17 9.45 -9.31 -0.29
N CYS A 18 9.33 -8.28 0.54
CA CYS A 18 10.28 -7.97 1.60
C CYS A 18 10.35 -9.00 2.74
N GLN A 19 9.44 -9.97 2.76
CA GLN A 19 9.40 -11.06 3.74
C GLN A 19 9.75 -12.37 3.04
N MET A 20 10.57 -13.19 3.69
CA MET A 20 10.95 -14.51 3.18
C MET A 20 9.71 -15.39 2.98
N GLY A 21 9.60 -15.98 1.79
CA GLY A 21 8.48 -16.86 1.44
C GLY A 21 7.20 -16.16 0.97
N ALA A 22 7.15 -14.82 0.97
CA ALA A 22 6.02 -14.10 0.41
C ALA A 22 5.98 -14.23 -1.12
N THR A 23 4.81 -14.48 -1.69
CA THR A 23 4.54 -14.45 -3.14
C THR A 23 3.71 -13.23 -3.55
N GLY A 24 3.22 -12.46 -2.57
CA GLY A 24 2.53 -11.19 -2.75
C GLY A 24 2.01 -10.61 -1.43
N PRO A 25 1.20 -9.53 -1.50
CA PRO A 25 0.68 -8.85 -0.31
C PRO A 25 -0.12 -9.74 0.63
N GLN A 26 -0.84 -10.73 0.10
CA GLN A 26 -1.65 -11.66 0.91
C GLN A 26 -0.84 -12.53 1.86
N ASP A 27 0.46 -12.73 1.59
CA ASP A 27 1.36 -13.55 2.44
C ASP A 27 2.08 -12.70 3.49
N CYS A 28 1.90 -11.37 3.48
CA CYS A 28 2.65 -10.46 4.35
C CYS A 28 1.94 -10.29 5.71
N PRO A 29 2.58 -10.63 6.85
CA PRO A 29 1.98 -10.47 8.17
C PRO A 29 1.58 -9.02 8.50
N LEU A 30 2.35 -8.04 8.03
CA LEU A 30 2.01 -6.63 8.21
C LEU A 30 0.72 -6.26 7.46
N VAL A 31 0.55 -6.77 6.23
CA VAL A 31 -0.68 -6.54 5.46
C VAL A 31 -1.86 -7.20 6.18
N TYR A 32 -1.69 -8.41 6.71
CA TYR A 32 -2.71 -9.06 7.53
C TYR A 32 -3.14 -8.15 8.69
N LEU A 33 -2.22 -7.76 9.57
CA LEU A 33 -2.53 -6.95 10.77
C LEU A 33 -3.26 -5.65 10.43
N VAL A 34 -2.74 -4.90 9.45
CA VAL A 34 -3.29 -3.60 9.07
C VAL A 34 -4.62 -3.74 8.35
N MET A 35 -4.79 -4.77 7.50
CA MET A 35 -6.02 -4.95 6.74
C MET A 35 -7.11 -5.64 7.55
N THR A 36 -6.81 -6.35 8.63
CA THR A 36 -7.83 -6.93 9.53
C THR A 36 -8.35 -5.93 10.56
N ASP A 37 -7.62 -4.87 10.85
CA ASP A 37 -8.03 -3.81 11.78
C ASP A 37 -8.66 -2.63 11.01
N ASP A 38 -9.88 -2.25 11.37
CA ASP A 38 -10.63 -1.22 10.65
C ASP A 38 -10.03 0.19 10.80
N GLU A 39 -9.50 0.53 11.98
CA GLU A 39 -8.89 1.83 12.24
C GLU A 39 -7.59 1.98 11.43
N LEU A 40 -6.75 0.95 11.46
CA LEU A 40 -5.51 0.92 10.69
C LEU A 40 -5.77 0.94 9.19
N ARG A 41 -6.75 0.18 8.70
CA ARG A 41 -7.15 0.17 7.29
C ARG A 41 -7.63 1.55 6.84
N ALA A 42 -8.45 2.22 7.66
CA ALA A 42 -8.92 3.58 7.39
C ALA A 42 -7.74 4.58 7.37
N GLY A 43 -6.79 4.45 8.30
CA GLY A 43 -5.57 5.27 8.34
C GLY A 43 -4.73 5.16 7.07
N VAL A 44 -4.50 3.95 6.58
CA VAL A 44 -3.80 3.71 5.31
C VAL A 44 -4.55 4.32 4.12
N HIS A 45 -5.86 4.18 4.07
CA HIS A 45 -6.68 4.80 3.02
C HIS A 45 -6.55 6.33 3.03
N ALA A 46 -6.66 6.95 4.21
CA ALA A 46 -6.50 8.39 4.37
C ALA A 46 -5.10 8.86 3.96
N ALA A 47 -4.05 8.13 4.33
CA ALA A 47 -2.67 8.41 3.92
C ALA A 47 -2.50 8.34 2.40
N ALA A 48 -3.12 7.34 1.75
CA ALA A 48 -3.09 7.20 0.29
C ALA A 48 -3.75 8.40 -0.43
N LEU A 49 -4.90 8.88 0.07
CA LEU A 49 -5.56 10.07 -0.47
C LEU A 49 -4.68 11.31 -0.33
N ARG A 50 -4.07 11.52 0.84
CA ARG A 50 -3.14 12.63 1.09
C ARG A 50 -1.93 12.59 0.14
N ALA A 51 -1.34 11.42 -0.06
CA ALA A 51 -0.20 11.23 -0.97
C ALA A 51 -0.58 11.56 -2.42
N ARG A 52 -1.75 11.13 -2.89
CA ARG A 52 -2.26 11.47 -4.24
C ARG A 52 -2.51 12.96 -4.40
N ALA A 53 -3.12 13.60 -3.41
CA ALA A 53 -3.35 15.05 -3.42
C ALA A 53 -2.04 15.84 -3.52
N ARG A 54 -1.00 15.45 -2.76
CA ARG A 54 0.34 16.05 -2.85
C ARG A 54 0.96 15.90 -4.23
N ARG A 55 0.91 14.71 -4.82
CA ARG A 55 1.41 14.47 -6.19
C ARG A 55 0.69 15.31 -7.23
N GLY A 56 -0.63 15.48 -7.08
CA GLY A 56 -1.43 16.36 -7.95
C GLY A 56 -1.00 17.82 -7.87
N LYS A 57 -0.67 18.32 -6.67
CA LYS A 57 -0.13 19.68 -6.49
C LYS A 57 1.26 19.86 -7.10
N GLU A 58 2.13 18.87 -6.96
CA GLU A 58 3.50 18.94 -7.50
C GLU A 58 3.58 18.81 -9.03
N SER A 59 2.51 18.28 -9.65
CA SER A 59 2.43 18.11 -11.11
C SER A 59 1.74 19.28 -11.82
N ALA A 60 1.25 20.29 -11.09
CA ALA A 60 0.72 21.52 -11.66
C ALA A 60 1.89 22.47 -11.98
N PRO A 61 1.95 23.08 -13.19
CA PRO A 61 3.03 23.98 -13.58
C PRO A 61 3.11 25.25 -12.74
#